data_AF-A0A9Q9F8Z0-F1
#
_entry.id   AF-A0A9Q9F8Z0-F1
#
_cell.length_a   1.000
_cell.length_b   1.000
_cell.length_c   1.000
_cell.angle_alpha   90.00
_cell.angle_beta   90.00
_cell.angle_gamma   90.00
#
_symmetry.space_group_name_H-M   'P 1'
#
loop_
_entity.id
_entity.type
_entity.pdbx_description
1 polymer ?
#
loop_
_entity_poly.entity_id
_entity_poly.type
_entity_poly.pdbx_seq_one_letter_code
_entity_poly.pdbx_strand_id
1 'polypeptide(L)'
;MKLEKVDVSWTKIEDEILKAGVMKYGINKWSKVSSLLPSKTPSQCRHRWQEYTNPLANNSGWNAEEDEKLILTVKTFHPQWSLIGQAMGRSGQQCYERYNELVFGKIDVFKYGELEKPCEGKDDEILKMANARISECKNRKDLKKKTLMNKKERMPPKNDRGKGPDQKIV
;
A
#
# COMPACT_ATOMS: atom_id res chain seq x y z
N MET A 1 -16.92 -6.99 -31.27
CA MET A 1 -17.29 -5.80 -30.47
C MET A 1 -16.00 -5.10 -30.07
N LYS A 2 -15.80 -3.85 -30.52
CA LYS A 2 -14.61 -3.08 -30.15
C LYS A 2 -14.77 -2.66 -28.69
N LEU A 3 -13.90 -3.14 -27.81
CA LEU A 3 -13.75 -2.59 -26.47
C LEU A 3 -13.02 -1.26 -26.62
N GLU A 4 -13.78 -0.18 -26.78
CA GLU A 4 -13.23 1.17 -26.74
C GLU A 4 -12.62 1.39 -25.35
N LYS A 5 -11.37 1.85 -25.35
CA LYS A 5 -10.65 2.22 -24.13
C LYS A 5 -11.47 3.27 -23.40
N VAL A 6 -11.95 2.91 -22.22
CA VAL A 6 -12.63 3.82 -21.30
C VAL A 6 -11.67 4.94 -20.97
N ASP A 7 -11.98 6.14 -21.47
CA ASP A 7 -11.21 7.35 -21.18
C ASP A 7 -11.24 7.63 -19.67
N VAL A 8 -10.04 7.64 -19.09
CA VAL A 8 -9.78 7.80 -17.65
C VAL A 8 -9.93 9.26 -17.24
N SER A 9 -9.94 10.20 -18.20
CA SER A 9 -10.07 11.62 -17.90
C SER A 9 -11.51 12.03 -17.63
N TRP A 10 -11.69 12.88 -16.62
CA TRP A 10 -12.98 13.50 -16.26
C TRP A 10 -13.01 14.91 -16.82
N THR A 11 -14.04 15.21 -17.61
CA THR A 11 -14.30 16.56 -18.10
C THR A 11 -15.14 17.33 -17.09
N LYS A 12 -15.07 18.68 -17.15
CA LYS A 12 -15.92 19.54 -16.31
C LYS A 12 -17.41 19.26 -16.50
N ILE A 13 -17.83 18.93 -17.72
CA ILE A 13 -19.23 18.61 -18.04
C ILE A 13 -19.63 17.29 -17.36
N GLU A 14 -18.79 16.25 -17.44
CA GLU A 14 -19.06 14.98 -16.75
C GLU A 14 -19.11 15.15 -15.23
N ASP A 15 -18.27 16.02 -14.65
CA ASP A 15 -18.32 16.36 -13.22
C ASP A 15 -19.63 17.07 -12.83
N GLU A 16 -20.12 17.99 -13.65
CA GLU A 16 -21.42 18.65 -13.40
C GLU A 16 -22.60 17.67 -13.52
N ILE A 17 -22.57 16.77 -14.51
CA ILE A 17 -23.57 15.70 -14.66
C ILE A 17 -23.51 14.75 -13.45
N LEU A 18 -22.31 14.41 -12.98
CA LEU A 18 -22.11 13.59 -11.79
C LEU A 18 -22.73 14.26 -10.55
N LYS A 19 -22.43 15.54 -10.31
CA LYS A 19 -23.01 16.31 -9.19
C LYS A 19 -24.53 16.34 -9.26
N ALA A 20 -25.10 16.71 -10.41
CA ALA A 20 -26.54 16.76 -10.59
C ALA A 20 -27.20 15.38 -10.41
N GLY A 21 -26.57 14.32 -10.92
CA GLY A 21 -27.01 12.94 -10.75
C GLY A 21 -27.02 12.50 -9.29
N VAL A 22 -25.96 12.81 -8.54
CA VAL A 22 -25.89 12.50 -7.11
C VAL A 22 -26.89 13.31 -6.30
N MET A 23 -27.08 14.61 -6.61
CA MET A 23 -28.10 15.44 -5.96
C MET A 23 -29.53 14.90 -6.19
N LYS A 24 -29.81 14.38 -7.39
CA LYS A 24 -31.13 13.85 -7.76
C LYS A 24 -31.40 12.44 -7.22
N TYR A 25 -30.42 11.54 -7.28
CA TYR A 25 -30.63 10.11 -6.99
C TYR A 25 -30.01 9.65 -5.66
N GLY A 26 -29.12 10.44 -5.07
CA GLY A 26 -28.36 10.12 -3.86
C GLY A 26 -27.13 9.25 -4.08
N ILE A 27 -26.27 9.16 -3.06
CA ILE A 27 -24.96 8.49 -3.08
C ILE A 27 -25.01 6.95 -3.11
N ASN A 28 -26.20 6.34 -3.14
CA ASN A 28 -26.35 4.88 -3.13
C ASN A 28 -26.81 4.33 -4.49
N LYS A 29 -27.21 5.19 -5.43
CA LYS A 29 -27.81 4.79 -6.71
C LYS A 29 -26.86 5.01 -7.89
N TRP A 30 -25.62 4.53 -7.78
CA TRP A 30 -24.56 4.73 -8.78
C TRP A 30 -24.93 4.26 -10.19
N SER A 31 -25.71 3.19 -10.33
CA SER A 31 -26.16 2.71 -11.64
C SER A 31 -27.08 3.70 -12.36
N LYS A 32 -27.88 4.49 -11.61
CA LYS A 32 -28.71 5.57 -12.19
C LYS A 32 -27.90 6.83 -12.50
N VAL A 33 -26.82 7.05 -11.76
CA VAL A 33 -25.90 8.17 -12.00
C VAL A 33 -25.05 7.88 -13.24
N SER A 34 -24.49 6.67 -13.36
CA SER A 34 -23.69 6.27 -14.52
C SER A 34 -24.52 6.18 -15.81
N SER A 35 -25.83 5.92 -15.75
CA SER A 35 -26.67 5.95 -16.96
C SER A 35 -26.76 7.35 -17.59
N LEU A 36 -26.40 8.41 -16.87
CA LEU A 36 -26.27 9.76 -17.42
C LEU A 36 -24.92 10.01 -18.10
N LEU A 37 -23.94 9.13 -17.87
CA LEU A 37 -22.55 9.27 -18.31
C LEU A 37 -22.17 8.07 -19.19
N PRO A 38 -22.33 8.14 -20.52
CA PRO A 38 -22.20 6.98 -21.41
C PRO A 38 -20.81 6.34 -21.41
N SER A 39 -19.77 7.11 -21.07
CA SER A 39 -18.37 6.68 -21.01
C SER A 39 -17.93 6.21 -19.62
N LYS A 40 -18.75 6.36 -18.57
CA LYS A 40 -18.33 6.12 -17.18
C LYS A 40 -19.16 5.03 -16.51
N THR A 41 -18.47 4.12 -15.82
CA THR A 41 -19.08 3.03 -15.07
C THR A 41 -19.57 3.50 -13.69
N PRO A 42 -20.51 2.78 -13.04
CA PRO A 42 -20.95 3.08 -11.67
C PRO A 42 -19.79 3.16 -10.67
N SER A 43 -18.80 2.28 -10.82
CA SER A 43 -17.60 2.25 -9.96
C SER A 43 -16.77 3.53 -10.10
N GLN A 44 -16.55 3.98 -11.34
CA GLN A 44 -15.84 5.23 -11.62
C GLN A 44 -16.60 6.45 -11.07
N CYS A 45 -17.93 6.50 -11.21
CA CYS A 45 -18.76 7.57 -10.67
C CYS A 45 -18.64 7.65 -9.14
N ARG A 46 -18.69 6.50 -8.46
CA ARG A 46 -18.52 6.43 -7.00
C ARG A 46 -17.14 6.91 -6.58
N HIS A 47 -16.09 6.43 -7.25
CA HIS A 47 -14.71 6.81 -6.96
C HIS A 47 -14.51 8.33 -7.14
N ARG A 48 -14.96 8.87 -8.28
CA ARG A 48 -14.89 10.31 -8.56
C ARG A 48 -15.64 11.15 -7.52
N TRP A 49 -16.82 10.70 -7.10
CA TRP A 49 -17.57 11.39 -6.05
C TRP A 49 -16.86 11.33 -4.69
N GLN A 50 -16.20 10.22 -4.37
CA GLN A 50 -15.37 10.11 -3.17
C GLN A 50 -14.19 11.07 -3.23
N GLU A 51 -13.52 11.23 -4.38
CA GLU A 51 -12.51 12.27 -4.56
C GLU A 51 -13.09 13.68 -4.39
N TYR A 52 -14.29 13.94 -4.89
CA TYR A 52 -14.92 15.26 -4.77
C TYR A 52 -15.37 15.59 -3.33
N THR A 53 -15.82 14.59 -2.57
CA THR A 53 -16.37 14.76 -1.22
C THR A 53 -15.37 14.50 -0.11
N ASN A 54 -14.21 13.93 -0.41
CA ASN A 54 -13.18 13.72 0.59
C ASN A 54 -12.57 15.09 0.94
N PRO A 55 -12.71 15.57 2.19
CA PRO A 55 -12.07 16.81 2.62
C PRO A 55 -10.54 16.75 2.53
N LEU A 56 -9.96 15.55 2.41
CA LEU A 56 -8.53 15.30 2.19
C LEU A 56 -8.14 15.19 0.72
N ALA A 57 -9.08 15.31 -0.23
CA ALA A 57 -8.77 15.29 -1.66
C ALA A 57 -8.59 16.71 -2.19
N ASN A 58 -7.81 17.53 -1.47
CA ASN A 58 -7.48 18.85 -1.96
C ASN A 58 -6.62 18.70 -3.23
N ASN A 59 -7.22 19.06 -4.37
CA ASN A 59 -6.58 19.06 -5.68
C ASN A 59 -5.98 20.44 -6.04
N SER A 60 -5.92 21.37 -5.08
CA SER A 60 -5.19 22.62 -5.29
C SER A 60 -3.69 22.35 -5.42
N GLY A 61 -3.01 23.20 -6.19
CA GLY A 61 -1.55 23.21 -6.25
C GLY A 61 -0.93 23.31 -4.86
N TRP A 62 0.28 22.80 -4.70
CA TRP A 62 1.06 22.98 -3.47
C TRP A 62 1.58 24.40 -3.39
N ASN A 63 1.43 25.03 -2.23
CA ASN A 63 2.04 26.32 -1.94
C ASN A 63 3.27 26.17 -1.01
N ALA A 64 4.09 27.22 -0.90
CA ALA A 64 5.32 27.18 -0.11
C ALA A 64 5.06 26.97 1.40
N GLU A 65 3.95 27.48 1.94
CA GLU A 65 3.57 27.30 3.34
C GLU A 65 3.18 25.84 3.63
N GLU A 66 2.47 25.20 2.69
CA GLU A 66 2.11 23.79 2.74
C GLU A 66 3.35 22.89 2.61
N ASP A 67 4.32 23.28 1.78
CA ASP A 67 5.59 22.56 1.66
C ASP A 67 6.38 22.60 2.97
N GLU A 68 6.49 23.77 3.61
CA GLU A 68 7.14 23.92 4.92
C GLU A 68 6.41 23.08 5.98
N LYS A 69 5.08 23.17 6.02
CA LYS A 69 4.24 22.38 6.94
C LYS A 69 4.43 20.88 6.70
N LEU A 70 4.51 20.42 5.45
CA LEU A 70 4.72 19.02 5.10
C LEU A 70 6.07 18.52 5.64
N ILE A 71 7.14 19.26 5.39
CA ILE A 71 8.49 18.90 5.84
C ILE A 71 8.54 18.83 7.37
N LEU A 72 7.94 19.81 8.06
CA LEU A 72 7.90 19.82 9.52
C LEU A 72 7.11 18.62 10.06
N THR A 73 5.94 18.36 9.49
CA THR A 73 5.05 17.26 9.92
C THR A 73 5.74 15.90 9.73
N VAL A 74 6.46 15.68 8.62
CA VAL A 74 7.22 14.44 8.38
C VAL A 74 8.34 14.26 9.40
N LYS A 75 9.03 15.36 9.79
CA LYS A 75 10.06 15.33 10.84
C LYS A 75 9.47 14.96 12.20
N THR A 76 8.24 15.37 12.50
CA THR A 76 7.58 15.10 13.78
C THR A 76 7.02 13.68 13.88
N PHE A 77 6.34 13.18 12.84
CA PHE A 77 5.58 11.92 12.91
C PHE A 77 6.30 10.71 12.31
N HIS A 78 7.50 10.88 11.73
CA HIS A 78 8.16 9.85 10.88
C HIS A 78 7.26 9.48 9.67
N PRO A 79 7.66 8.65 8.68
CA PRO A 79 6.92 8.50 7.41
C PRO A 79 5.63 7.67 7.56
N GLN A 80 4.66 8.20 8.31
CA GLN A 80 3.30 7.71 8.47
C GLN A 80 2.36 8.51 7.57
N TRP A 81 2.44 8.26 6.25
CA TRP A 81 1.78 9.09 5.23
C TRP A 81 0.28 9.24 5.41
N SER A 82 -0.42 8.21 5.92
CA SER A 82 -1.85 8.31 6.23
C SER A 82 -2.16 9.34 7.31
N LEU A 83 -1.35 9.38 8.38
CA LEU A 83 -1.50 10.34 9.48
C LEU A 83 -1.08 11.75 9.04
N ILE A 84 0.01 11.84 8.29
CA ILE A 84 0.50 13.10 7.71
C ILE A 84 -0.56 13.69 6.79
N GLY A 85 -1.18 12.88 5.93
CA GLY A 85 -2.28 13.31 5.06
C GLY A 85 -3.45 13.90 5.85
N GLN A 86 -3.88 13.23 6.92
CA GLN A 86 -4.92 13.73 7.81
C GLN A 86 -4.56 15.10 8.42
N ALA A 87 -3.33 15.28 8.89
CA ALA A 87 -2.85 16.55 9.45
C ALA A 87 -2.70 17.68 8.41
N MET A 88 -2.40 17.30 7.17
CA MET A 88 -2.24 18.21 6.03
C MET A 88 -3.56 18.57 5.35
N GLY A 89 -4.66 17.86 5.63
CA GLY A 89 -5.89 18.03 4.86
C GLY A 89 -5.75 17.51 3.42
N ARG A 90 -4.82 16.58 3.18
CA ARG A 90 -4.49 16.01 1.86
C ARG A 90 -4.42 14.48 1.92
N SER A 91 -4.38 13.80 0.79
CA SER A 91 -4.20 12.34 0.80
C SER A 91 -2.75 12.02 1.21
N GLY A 92 -2.56 10.88 1.89
CA GLY A 92 -1.21 10.45 2.25
C GLY A 92 -0.31 10.23 1.03
N GLN A 93 -0.89 9.78 -0.09
CA GLN A 93 -0.16 9.61 -1.34
C GLN A 93 0.31 10.95 -1.93
N GLN A 94 -0.55 11.97 -1.94
CA GLN A 94 -0.16 13.33 -2.37
C GLN A 94 1.00 13.87 -1.51
N CYS A 95 0.92 13.67 -0.19
CA CYS A 95 1.97 14.11 0.74
C CYS A 95 3.31 13.38 0.49
N TYR A 96 3.26 12.09 0.21
CA TYR A 96 4.45 11.30 -0.12
C TYR A 96 5.10 11.75 -1.43
N GLU A 97 4.31 11.90 -2.49
CA GLU A 97 4.78 12.34 -3.81
C GLU A 97 5.43 13.72 -3.70
N ARG A 98 4.75 14.67 -3.05
CA ARG A 98 5.30 16.01 -2.84
C ARG A 98 6.57 16.02 -1.98
N TYR A 99 6.60 15.26 -0.89
CA TYR A 99 7.78 15.18 -0.05
C TYR A 99 8.98 14.63 -0.82
N ASN A 100 8.77 13.62 -1.67
CA ASN A 100 9.82 13.10 -2.53
C ASN A 100 10.33 14.14 -3.53
N GLU A 101 9.43 14.90 -4.16
CA GLU A 101 9.82 16.02 -5.03
C GLU A 101 10.65 17.08 -4.28
N LEU A 102 10.27 17.42 -3.04
CA LEU A 102 10.97 18.42 -2.23
C LEU A 102 12.34 17.95 -1.73
N VAL A 103 12.46 16.68 -1.34
CA VAL A 103 13.67 16.14 -0.69
C VAL A 103 14.66 15.57 -1.69
N PHE A 104 14.18 14.86 -2.70
CA PHE A 104 15.03 14.20 -3.69
C PHE A 104 15.08 14.97 -5.03
N GLY A 105 14.31 16.06 -5.17
CA GLY A 105 14.16 16.78 -6.43
C GLY A 105 13.40 15.96 -7.46
N LYS A 106 13.33 16.47 -8.71
CA LYS A 106 13.13 15.56 -9.85
C LYS A 106 14.33 14.61 -9.81
N ILE A 107 14.07 13.33 -9.54
CA ILE A 107 15.03 12.29 -9.91
C ILE A 107 15.15 12.44 -11.41
N ASP A 108 16.21 13.10 -11.86
CA ASP A 108 16.62 13.00 -13.24
C ASP A 108 17.01 11.54 -13.39
N VAL A 109 16.11 10.75 -13.94
CA VAL A 109 16.41 9.40 -14.38
C VAL A 109 17.32 9.57 -15.60
N PHE A 110 18.51 10.14 -15.39
CA PHE A 110 19.57 10.18 -16.38
C PHE A 110 19.81 8.73 -16.74
N LYS A 111 19.33 8.42 -17.95
CA LYS A 111 19.40 7.17 -18.70
C LYS A 111 20.11 6.04 -17.97
N TYR A 112 19.35 5.05 -17.53
CA TYR A 112 19.85 3.69 -17.25
C TYR A 112 20.60 3.07 -18.45
N GLY A 113 20.56 3.71 -19.64
CA GLY A 113 21.30 3.35 -20.85
C GLY A 113 22.58 4.15 -21.11
N GLU A 114 23.00 5.03 -20.21
CA GLU A 114 24.27 5.80 -20.31
C GLU A 114 25.19 5.51 -19.10
N LEU A 115 25.05 4.33 -18.49
CA LEU A 115 26.13 3.74 -17.73
C LEU A 115 27.31 3.51 -18.69
N GLU A 116 28.30 4.39 -18.62
CA GLU A 116 29.61 4.08 -19.17
C GLU A 116 30.06 2.73 -18.61
N LYS A 117 30.48 1.86 -19.54
CA LYS A 117 30.96 0.47 -19.43
C LYS A 117 31.08 -0.10 -17.99
N PRO A 118 30.56 -1.31 -17.72
CA PRO A 118 30.75 -1.99 -16.44
C PRO A 118 32.21 -1.92 -15.98
N CYS A 119 32.43 -1.36 -14.79
CA CYS A 119 33.72 -1.45 -14.11
C CYS A 119 33.91 -2.92 -13.71
N GLU A 120 34.66 -3.67 -14.51
CA GLU A 120 35.06 -5.03 -14.17
C GLU A 120 35.79 -5.01 -12.80
N GLY A 121 35.17 -5.58 -11.77
CA GLY A 121 35.95 -6.10 -10.64
C GLY A 121 35.38 -6.05 -9.22
N LYS A 122 34.17 -5.52 -8.95
CA LYS A 122 33.67 -5.45 -7.54
C LYS A 122 32.27 -6.01 -7.28
N ASP A 123 31.45 -6.22 -8.32
CA ASP A 123 30.07 -6.70 -8.14
C ASP A 123 30.00 -8.18 -7.71
N ASP A 124 31.00 -8.98 -8.08
CA ASP A 124 31.08 -10.40 -7.71
C ASP A 124 31.25 -10.64 -6.22
N GLU A 125 31.89 -9.72 -5.50
CA GLU A 125 32.19 -9.89 -4.07
C GLU A 125 30.97 -9.56 -3.21
N ILE A 126 30.24 -8.50 -3.56
CA ILE A 126 28.97 -8.13 -2.91
C ILE A 126 27.92 -9.19 -3.17
N LEU A 127 27.81 -9.69 -4.41
CA LEU A 127 26.86 -10.72 -4.77
C LEU A 127 27.21 -12.08 -4.13
N LYS A 128 28.50 -12.41 -4.00
CA LYS A 128 28.96 -13.57 -3.21
C LYS A 128 28.64 -13.42 -1.73
N MET A 129 28.89 -12.26 -1.12
CA MET A 129 28.55 -12.01 0.29
C MET A 129 27.05 -12.10 0.54
N ALA A 130 26.22 -11.56 -0.36
CA ALA A 130 24.77 -11.64 -0.26
C ALA A 130 24.28 -13.09 -0.35
N ASN A 131 24.76 -13.84 -1.35
CA ASN A 131 24.39 -15.24 -1.53
C ASN A 131 24.88 -16.15 -0.39
N ALA A 132 26.07 -15.90 0.17
CA ALA A 132 26.58 -16.60 1.34
C ALA A 132 25.73 -16.35 2.60
N ARG A 133 25.33 -15.09 2.85
CA ARG A 133 24.43 -14.77 3.97
C ARG A 133 23.05 -15.43 3.82
N ILE A 134 22.55 -15.54 2.58
CA ILE A 134 21.29 -16.22 2.29
C ILE A 134 21.39 -17.73 2.54
N SER A 135 22.49 -18.37 2.13
CA SER A 135 22.69 -19.82 2.33
C SER A 135 22.86 -20.17 3.82
N GLU A 136 23.61 -19.36 4.58
CA GLU A 136 23.76 -19.53 6.03
C GLU A 136 22.44 -19.34 6.79
N CYS A 137 21.59 -18.42 6.35
CA CYS A 137 20.26 -18.23 6.91
C CYS A 137 19.33 -19.44 6.66
N LYS A 138 19.46 -20.12 5.53
CA LYS A 138 18.70 -21.35 5.23
C LYS A 138 19.17 -22.50 6.12
N ASN A 139 20.48 -22.76 6.20
CA ASN A 139 21.06 -23.80 7.05
C ASN A 139 20.70 -23.64 8.53
N ARG A 140 20.68 -22.40 9.06
CA ARG A 140 20.25 -22.14 10.45
C ARG A 140 18.78 -22.46 10.71
N LYS A 141 17.89 -22.24 9.73
CA LYS A 141 16.46 -22.59 9.83
C LYS A 141 16.27 -24.11 9.80
N ASP A 142 17.03 -24.80 8.94
CA ASP A 142 16.99 -26.26 8.83
C ASP A 142 17.56 -26.94 10.09
N LEU A 143 18.64 -26.39 10.67
CA LEU A 143 19.20 -26.87 11.93
C LEU A 143 18.20 -26.68 13.09
N LYS A 144 17.57 -25.50 13.21
CA LYS A 144 16.51 -25.25 14.22
C LYS A 144 15.33 -26.21 14.06
N LYS A 145 14.90 -26.48 12.82
CA LYS A 145 13.82 -27.43 12.52
C LYS A 145 14.19 -28.87 12.92
N LYS A 146 15.42 -29.29 12.64
CA LYS A 146 15.95 -30.61 13.02
C LYS A 146 16.10 -30.77 14.54
N THR A 147 16.57 -29.73 15.25
CA THR A 147 16.63 -29.71 16.72
C THR A 147 15.23 -29.77 17.35
N LEU A 148 14.24 -29.08 16.77
CA LEU A 148 12.87 -29.09 17.26
C LEU A 148 12.18 -30.45 17.08
N MET A 149 12.41 -31.12 15.95
CA MET A 149 11.90 -32.48 15.71
C MET A 149 12.55 -33.51 16.66
N ASN A 150 13.86 -33.45 16.83
CA ASN A 150 14.60 -34.37 17.72
C ASN A 150 14.24 -34.17 19.21
N LYS A 151 13.74 -32.98 19.60
CA LYS A 151 13.20 -32.71 20.94
C LYS A 151 11.80 -33.29 21.14
N LYS A 152 11.00 -33.41 20.07
CA LYS A 152 9.64 -33.96 20.10
C LYS A 152 9.66 -35.49 20.23
N GLU A 153 10.68 -36.15 19.70
CA GLU A 153 10.88 -37.60 19.77
C GLU A 153 11.40 -38.10 21.13
N ARG A 154 11.99 -37.23 21.96
CA ARG A 154 12.47 -37.58 23.31
C ARG A 154 11.45 -37.37 24.44
N MET A 155 10.23 -36.93 24.13
CA MET A 155 9.19 -36.79 25.15
C MET A 155 8.57 -38.16 25.45
N PRO A 156 8.53 -38.61 26.72
CA PRO A 156 7.95 -39.91 27.06
C PRO A 156 6.44 -39.92 26.75
N PRO A 157 5.86 -41.07 26.36
CA PRO A 157 4.45 -41.17 26.05
C PRO A 157 3.62 -40.73 27.27
N LYS A 158 2.59 -39.93 27.02
CA LYS A 158 1.62 -39.53 28.06
C LYS A 158 1.02 -40.81 28.62
N ASN A 159 1.30 -41.07 29.89
CA ASN A 159 0.78 -42.23 30.61
C ASN A 159 -0.73 -42.04 30.82
N ASP A 160 -1.53 -42.82 30.10
CA ASP A 160 -2.97 -42.95 30.29
C ASP A 160 -3.21 -43.65 31.64
N ARG A 161 -3.53 -42.87 32.67
CA ARG A 161 -4.07 -43.33 33.96
C ARG A 161 -5.37 -42.56 34.13
N GLY A 162 -6.57 -43.12 34.18
CA GLY A 162 -7.03 -44.46 34.47
C GLY A 162 -8.38 -44.24 35.18
N LYS A 163 -9.49 -44.72 34.60
CA LYS A 163 -10.79 -44.73 35.27
C LYS A 163 -10.66 -45.58 36.54
N GLY A 164 -10.75 -44.95 37.71
CA GLY A 164 -10.92 -45.64 39.00
C GLY A 164 -12.41 -45.81 39.34
N PRO A 165 -12.81 -46.90 40.02
CA PRO A 165 -14.22 -47.29 40.19
C PRO A 165 -14.92 -46.62 41.37
N ASP A 166 -16.25 -46.75 41.34
CA ASP A 166 -17.29 -46.38 42.31
C ASP A 166 -16.88 -46.19 43.78
N GLN A 167 -17.36 -45.10 44.37
CA GLN A 167 -17.65 -45.00 45.81
C GLN A 167 -19.14 -44.74 46.03
N LYS A 168 -19.87 -45.80 46.41
CA LYS A 168 -21.06 -45.71 47.29
C LYS A 168 -20.61 -45.44 48.72
N ILE A 169 -21.49 -44.81 49.52
CA ILE A 169 -21.57 -44.68 51.00
C ILE A 169 -22.17 -43.26 51.24
N VAL A 170 -23.32 -42.98 51.86
CA VAL A 170 -24.37 -43.68 52.64
C VAL A 170 -25.73 -43.15 52.17
#